data_AF-A0A1Q9BVZ7-F1
#
_entry.id   AF-A0A1Q9BVZ7-F1
#
_cell.length_a   1.000
_cell.length_b   1.000
_cell.length_c   1.000
_cell.angle_alpha   90.00
_cell.angle_beta   90.00
_cell.angle_gamma   90.00
#
_symmetry.space_group_name_H-M   'P 1'
#
loop_
_entity.id
_entity.type
_entity.pdbx_description
1 polymer ?
#
loop_
_entity_poly.entity_id
_entity_poly.type
_entity_poly.pdbx_seq_one_letter_code
_entity_poly.pdbx_strand_id
1 'polypeptide(L)'
;MTGGASLTNAGEKTARNALIGGGKYSQRLYITLTTRLKKRIALDVLQKAAKVEDDKTDSESSSDVGISLSLDCDSLWLLLPMQLRDAFGSERIPDANILSNFFADRADLESFASVHCPSDAGVSISHTCSILSTLVARASEQACRVHKRRALVPDSAQLLAVSLASGVKRLRTDVVPEFARAWLRKRSGPITVRRWRHRLDRRLASTSCTSSRQEMERQELQHWQIVLADLVKEAGLPVVEHMKLVRFPESMLLAALGSARAATIRKHVREWKKVKLYCLATSGKAWPQHVGLLLDYLHERYLEPCARTVPQAILASWRKLEELLLMSVFLRCLFCATLTADLEAKAPPKRKAPVLPVSVIGAIELAIGDTSLRPFWDGHGWKLSDKFLIVEVFAEMLGGTWSTLDDLEAFLADRGVGHVDALAQVALLRLGTGVGLWAHLALRARQLLPGAAGGRVHLEPR
;
A
#
# COMPACT_ATOMS: atom_id res chain seq x y z
N MET A 1 29.79 -39.40 56.19
CA MET A 1 30.72 -39.49 55.05
C MET A 1 29.92 -39.93 53.83
N THR A 2 30.12 -39.23 52.69
CA THR A 2 29.76 -39.60 51.29
C THR A 2 28.28 -39.94 51.00
N GLY A 3 27.47 -39.21 50.21
CA GLY A 3 27.76 -38.30 49.09
C GLY A 3 27.66 -39.05 47.75
N GLY A 4 26.58 -38.83 46.98
CA GLY A 4 26.39 -39.42 45.64
C GLY A 4 25.15 -38.87 44.93
N ALA A 5 25.34 -37.84 44.11
CA ALA A 5 24.32 -37.07 43.41
C ALA A 5 23.92 -37.68 42.05
N SER A 6 22.63 -37.54 41.69
CA SER A 6 22.08 -37.82 40.36
C SER A 6 21.47 -36.54 39.80
N LEU A 7 22.17 -35.89 38.85
CA LEU A 7 21.75 -34.65 38.19
C LEU A 7 22.38 -34.57 36.79
N THR A 8 21.95 -35.41 35.85
CA THR A 8 22.27 -35.25 34.42
C THR A 8 21.11 -35.73 33.56
N ASN A 9 20.13 -34.86 33.29
CA ASN A 9 19.19 -35.05 32.16
C ASN A 9 18.39 -33.80 31.75
N ALA A 10 18.53 -32.67 32.45
CA ALA A 10 17.81 -31.44 32.10
C ALA A 10 18.57 -30.52 31.10
N GLY A 11 19.88 -30.71 30.91
CA GLY A 11 20.71 -29.83 30.06
C GLY A 11 20.68 -30.16 28.56
N GLU A 12 20.41 -31.41 28.18
CA GLU A 12 20.61 -31.87 26.80
C GLU A 12 19.41 -31.60 25.87
N LYS A 13 18.20 -31.41 26.43
CA LYS A 13 17.01 -31.03 25.64
C LYS A 13 16.98 -29.54 25.27
N THR A 14 17.65 -28.69 26.03
CA THR A 14 17.69 -27.24 25.78
C THR A 14 18.70 -26.88 24.69
N ALA A 15 19.80 -27.65 24.56
CA ALA A 15 20.79 -27.45 23.50
C ALA A 15 20.32 -27.93 22.11
N ARG A 16 19.56 -29.03 22.03
CA ARG A 16 19.01 -29.53 20.74
C ARG A 16 17.95 -28.61 20.12
N ASN A 17 17.19 -27.86 20.91
CA ASN A 17 16.21 -26.90 20.39
C ASN A 17 16.84 -25.57 19.90
N ALA A 18 18.08 -25.25 20.29
CA ALA A 18 18.79 -24.06 19.82
C ALA A 18 19.41 -24.22 18.42
N LEU A 19 19.75 -25.45 18.01
CA LEU A 19 20.43 -25.72 16.73
C LEU A 19 19.50 -25.82 15.51
N ILE A 20 18.18 -26.02 15.70
CA ILE A 20 17.21 -26.17 14.60
C ILE A 20 16.62 -24.80 14.16
N GLY A 21 16.80 -23.74 14.96
CA GLY A 21 16.28 -22.39 14.68
C GLY A 21 17.23 -21.44 13.92
N GLY A 22 18.51 -21.80 13.76
CA GLY A 22 19.56 -20.88 13.28
C GLY A 22 19.64 -20.66 11.76
N GLY A 23 19.05 -21.54 10.95
CA GLY A 23 19.25 -21.52 9.48
C GLY A 23 18.63 -20.31 8.75
N LYS A 24 17.54 -19.75 9.27
CA LYS A 24 16.77 -18.69 8.57
C LYS A 24 17.37 -17.29 8.72
N TYR A 25 18.12 -17.04 9.78
CA TYR A 25 18.80 -15.75 10.00
C TYR A 25 20.11 -15.65 9.19
N SER A 26 20.78 -16.78 8.95
CA SER A 26 22.03 -16.86 8.18
C SER A 26 21.84 -16.45 6.71
N GLN A 27 20.80 -16.93 6.03
CA GLN A 27 20.57 -16.59 4.61
C GLN A 27 20.22 -15.11 4.40
N ARG A 28 19.45 -14.49 5.31
CA ARG A 28 19.17 -13.05 5.24
C ARG A 28 20.41 -12.21 5.50
N LEU A 29 21.25 -12.60 6.47
CA LEU A 29 22.54 -11.95 6.70
C LEU A 29 23.47 -12.09 5.49
N TYR A 30 23.55 -13.28 4.88
CA TYR A 30 24.36 -13.52 3.69
C TYR A 30 23.93 -12.68 2.48
N ILE A 31 22.63 -12.59 2.18
CA ILE A 31 22.12 -11.74 1.09
C ILE A 31 22.37 -10.25 1.38
N THR A 32 22.26 -9.83 2.64
CA THR A 32 22.50 -8.42 3.02
C THR A 32 23.99 -8.07 2.96
N LEU A 33 24.87 -9.01 3.30
CA LEU A 33 26.32 -8.82 3.23
C LEU A 33 26.83 -8.83 1.79
N THR A 34 26.36 -9.74 0.94
CA THR A 34 26.77 -9.79 -0.47
C THR A 34 26.26 -8.58 -1.26
N THR A 35 25.06 -8.09 -0.98
CA THR A 35 24.55 -6.83 -1.59
C THR A 35 25.30 -5.60 -1.12
N ARG A 36 25.72 -5.52 0.15
CA ARG A 36 26.58 -4.45 0.66
C ARG A 36 28.00 -4.49 0.05
N LEU A 37 28.56 -5.68 -0.11
CA LEU A 37 29.87 -5.88 -0.75
C LEU A 37 29.82 -5.44 -2.22
N LYS A 38 28.80 -5.87 -2.97
CA LYS A 38 28.59 -5.46 -4.37
C LYS A 38 28.40 -3.94 -4.51
N LYS A 39 27.65 -3.31 -3.60
CA LYS A 39 27.47 -1.85 -3.57
C LYS A 39 28.79 -1.12 -3.28
N ARG A 40 29.63 -1.65 -2.40
CA ARG A 40 30.94 -1.06 -2.07
C ARG A 40 31.92 -1.17 -3.24
N ILE A 41 31.97 -2.32 -3.92
CA ILE A 41 32.75 -2.52 -5.13
C ILE A 41 32.30 -1.56 -6.24
N ALA A 42 30.98 -1.39 -6.43
CA ALA A 42 30.46 -0.43 -7.40
C ALA A 42 30.84 1.03 -7.07
N LEU A 43 30.81 1.42 -5.79
CA LEU A 43 31.27 2.74 -5.35
C LEU A 43 32.77 2.94 -5.54
N ASP A 44 33.59 1.94 -5.23
CA ASP A 44 35.05 2.00 -5.44
C ASP A 44 35.40 2.09 -6.93
N VAL A 45 34.62 1.43 -7.80
CA VAL A 45 34.76 1.55 -9.27
C VAL A 45 34.38 2.94 -9.76
N LEU A 46 33.29 3.53 -9.26
CA LEU A 46 32.88 4.90 -9.61
C LEU A 46 33.89 5.94 -9.09
N GLN A 47 34.42 5.76 -7.88
CA GLN A 47 35.44 6.65 -7.32
C GLN A 47 36.79 6.51 -8.06
N LYS A 48 37.18 5.30 -8.47
CA LYS A 48 38.36 5.11 -9.32
C LYS A 48 38.17 5.70 -10.71
N ALA A 49 36.98 5.59 -11.30
CA ALA A 49 36.67 6.23 -12.58
C ALA A 49 36.78 7.76 -12.47
N ALA A 50 36.20 8.36 -11.44
CA ALA A 50 36.30 9.80 -11.18
C ALA A 50 37.75 10.26 -10.95
N LYS A 51 38.57 9.46 -10.25
CA LYS A 51 39.97 9.80 -9.98
C LYS A 51 40.87 9.67 -11.22
N VAL A 52 40.51 8.83 -12.20
CA VAL A 52 41.23 8.70 -13.48
C VAL A 52 40.93 9.87 -14.43
N GLU A 53 39.82 10.60 -14.21
CA GLU A 53 39.51 11.83 -14.96
C GLU A 53 40.36 13.03 -14.50
N ASP A 54 40.78 13.09 -13.22
CA ASP A 54 41.60 14.19 -12.70
C ASP A 54 43.09 14.15 -13.13
N ASP A 55 43.63 12.97 -13.45
CA ASP A 55 45.05 12.80 -13.84
C ASP A 55 45.29 12.93 -15.37
N LYS A 56 44.26 13.26 -16.16
CA LYS A 56 44.37 13.49 -17.61
C LYS A 56 43.97 14.91 -17.98
N THR A 57 44.75 15.87 -17.49
CA THR A 57 44.83 17.19 -18.12
C THR A 57 46.01 17.18 -19.08
N ASP A 58 45.75 17.71 -20.28
CA ASP A 58 46.68 17.91 -21.39
C ASP A 58 46.77 16.79 -22.44
N SER A 59 45.63 16.37 -23.01
CA SER A 59 45.50 16.07 -24.45
C SER A 59 44.02 16.06 -24.86
N GLU A 60 43.73 16.71 -25.99
CA GLU A 60 42.41 17.15 -26.46
C GLU A 60 41.40 16.01 -26.77
N SER A 61 40.10 16.39 -26.79
CA SER A 61 38.94 15.63 -27.32
C SER A 61 38.29 14.54 -26.43
N SER A 62 37.74 14.89 -25.25
CA SER A 62 36.96 13.97 -24.38
C SER A 62 35.62 14.55 -23.87
N SER A 63 34.91 15.35 -24.68
CA SER A 63 33.62 15.94 -24.27
C SER A 63 32.40 15.01 -24.46
N ASP A 64 32.52 13.92 -25.22
CA ASP A 64 31.36 13.09 -25.57
C ASP A 64 31.00 12.01 -24.54
N VAL A 65 31.91 11.63 -23.64
CA VAL A 65 31.68 10.53 -22.68
C VAL A 65 30.71 10.94 -21.55
N GLY A 66 30.72 12.21 -21.15
CA GLY A 66 29.88 12.71 -20.06
C GLY A 66 28.39 12.78 -20.39
N ILE A 67 28.04 13.02 -21.67
CA ILE A 67 26.64 13.20 -22.09
C ILE A 67 25.86 11.89 -21.95
N SER A 68 26.51 10.74 -22.19
CA SER A 68 25.86 9.43 -22.19
C SER A 68 25.29 9.02 -20.82
N LEU A 69 25.87 9.47 -19.69
CA LEU A 69 25.47 9.00 -18.36
C LEU A 69 24.12 9.56 -17.86
N SER A 70 23.61 10.62 -18.48
CA SER A 70 22.36 11.28 -18.10
C SER A 70 21.11 10.68 -18.74
N LEU A 71 21.28 9.90 -19.81
CA LEU A 71 20.18 9.36 -20.61
C LEU A 71 19.39 8.30 -19.83
N ASP A 72 18.10 8.14 -20.15
CA ASP A 72 17.24 7.09 -19.62
C ASP A 72 17.70 5.70 -20.11
N CYS A 73 17.32 4.63 -19.38
CA CYS A 73 17.73 3.26 -19.74
C CYS A 73 17.27 2.87 -21.15
N ASP A 74 16.06 3.27 -21.57
CA ASP A 74 15.53 3.02 -22.92
C ASP A 74 16.39 3.68 -24.00
N SER A 75 16.80 4.93 -23.78
CA SER A 75 17.70 5.64 -24.69
C SER A 75 19.09 5.00 -24.74
N LEU A 76 19.65 4.63 -23.58
CA LEU A 76 20.94 3.92 -23.50
C LEU A 76 20.90 2.57 -24.22
N TRP A 77 19.79 1.85 -24.16
CA TRP A 77 19.59 0.60 -24.89
C TRP A 77 19.52 0.82 -26.40
N LEU A 78 18.84 1.90 -26.83
CA LEU A 78 18.76 2.27 -28.24
C LEU A 78 20.11 2.71 -28.84
N LEU A 79 21.06 3.15 -28.01
CA LEU A 79 22.42 3.48 -28.44
C LEU A 79 23.30 2.24 -28.66
N LEU A 80 22.92 1.06 -28.16
CA LEU A 80 23.68 -0.16 -28.40
C LEU A 80 23.57 -0.63 -29.86
N PRO A 81 24.63 -1.22 -30.45
CA PRO A 81 24.56 -1.81 -31.77
C PRO A 81 23.44 -2.85 -31.88
N MET A 82 22.76 -2.88 -33.03
CA MET A 82 21.61 -3.77 -33.27
C MET A 82 21.97 -5.24 -33.06
N GLN A 83 23.15 -5.68 -33.52
CA GLN A 83 23.68 -7.03 -33.35
C GLN A 83 23.76 -7.44 -31.87
N LEU A 84 24.14 -6.50 -31.00
CA LEU A 84 24.25 -6.73 -29.58
C LEU A 84 22.87 -6.81 -28.92
N ARG A 85 21.91 -5.99 -29.35
CA ARG A 85 20.51 -6.11 -28.92
C ARG A 85 19.88 -7.43 -29.37
N ASP A 86 20.16 -7.86 -30.59
CA ASP A 86 19.68 -9.12 -31.14
C ASP A 86 20.25 -10.32 -30.37
N ALA A 87 21.50 -10.23 -29.88
CA ALA A 87 22.11 -11.25 -29.03
C ALA A 87 21.39 -11.40 -27.67
N PHE A 88 20.74 -10.34 -27.17
CA PHE A 88 19.86 -10.43 -25.99
C PHE A 88 18.48 -11.03 -26.31
N GLY A 89 18.15 -11.27 -27.58
CA GLY A 89 16.92 -11.90 -28.04
C GLY A 89 15.68 -11.02 -27.93
N SER A 90 15.83 -9.70 -27.77
CA SER A 90 14.70 -8.78 -27.70
C SER A 90 15.02 -7.36 -28.15
N GLU A 91 14.09 -6.76 -28.90
CA GLU A 91 14.12 -5.32 -29.21
C GLU A 91 13.98 -4.46 -27.95
N ARG A 92 13.35 -5.01 -26.90
CA ARG A 92 13.14 -4.34 -25.61
C ARG A 92 14.25 -4.66 -24.61
N ILE A 93 14.44 -3.76 -23.64
CA ILE A 93 15.35 -3.99 -22.52
C ILE A 93 14.92 -5.26 -21.75
N PRO A 94 15.83 -6.21 -21.51
CA PRO A 94 15.57 -7.38 -20.67
C PRO A 94 15.11 -6.99 -19.25
N ASP A 95 14.42 -7.89 -18.54
CA ASP A 95 14.07 -7.63 -17.13
C ASP A 95 15.34 -7.29 -16.32
N ALA A 96 15.22 -6.34 -15.38
CA ALA A 96 16.34 -5.86 -14.58
C ALA A 96 17.07 -7.00 -13.85
N ASN A 97 16.34 -8.06 -13.47
CA ASN A 97 16.94 -9.26 -12.88
C ASN A 97 17.84 -10.02 -13.85
N ILE A 98 17.45 -10.11 -15.13
CA ILE A 98 18.22 -10.80 -16.16
C ILE A 98 19.49 -9.99 -16.43
N LEU A 99 19.34 -8.70 -16.75
CA LEU A 99 20.46 -7.79 -17.00
C LEU A 99 21.47 -7.74 -15.85
N SER A 100 21.00 -7.70 -14.60
CA SER A 100 21.88 -7.64 -13.42
C SER A 100 22.71 -8.90 -13.16
N ASN A 101 22.31 -10.04 -13.73
CA ASN A 101 22.99 -11.33 -13.55
C ASN A 101 23.55 -11.88 -14.87
N PHE A 102 23.49 -11.10 -15.94
CA PHE A 102 23.92 -11.56 -17.26
C PHE A 102 25.44 -11.67 -17.35
N PHE A 103 26.16 -10.75 -16.71
CA PHE A 103 27.62 -10.72 -16.69
C PHE A 103 28.15 -11.04 -15.29
N ALA A 104 29.15 -11.92 -15.21
CA ALA A 104 29.79 -12.25 -13.93
C ALA A 104 30.69 -11.12 -13.44
N ASP A 105 31.47 -10.54 -14.36
CA ASP A 105 32.41 -9.46 -14.11
C ASP A 105 32.57 -8.57 -15.35
N ARG A 106 33.51 -7.62 -15.29
CA ARG A 106 33.80 -6.71 -16.39
C ARG A 106 34.47 -7.40 -17.58
N ALA A 107 35.28 -8.43 -17.35
CA ALA A 107 35.97 -9.14 -18.42
C ALA A 107 34.98 -9.95 -19.28
N ASP A 108 33.96 -10.53 -18.64
CA ASP A 108 32.85 -11.21 -19.30
C ASP A 108 32.04 -10.24 -20.20
N LEU A 109 31.79 -9.03 -19.70
CA LEU A 109 31.15 -7.96 -20.48
C LEU A 109 32.00 -7.52 -21.68
N GLU A 110 33.31 -7.33 -21.50
CA GLU A 110 34.23 -6.97 -22.58
C GLU A 110 34.36 -8.10 -23.62
N SER A 111 34.44 -9.35 -23.18
CA SER A 111 34.43 -10.53 -24.04
C SER A 111 33.14 -10.58 -24.87
N PHE A 112 31.97 -10.43 -24.24
CA PHE A 112 30.69 -10.39 -24.92
C PHE A 112 30.61 -9.25 -25.94
N ALA A 113 31.03 -8.04 -25.57
CA ALA A 113 31.05 -6.90 -26.48
C ALA A 113 31.99 -7.13 -27.67
N SER A 114 33.16 -7.76 -27.47
CA SER A 114 34.11 -8.05 -28.55
C SER A 114 33.57 -9.05 -29.58
N VAL A 115 32.74 -10.01 -29.13
CA VAL A 115 32.13 -11.02 -30.02
C VAL A 115 31.02 -10.41 -30.87
N HIS A 116 30.24 -9.48 -30.31
CA HIS A 116 29.04 -8.93 -30.97
C HIS A 116 29.25 -7.56 -31.64
N CYS A 117 30.39 -6.90 -31.41
CA CYS A 117 30.76 -5.65 -32.04
C CYS A 117 32.11 -5.80 -32.76
N PRO A 118 32.14 -6.37 -33.98
CA PRO A 118 33.38 -6.47 -34.76
C PRO A 118 33.94 -5.07 -35.06
N SER A 119 35.27 -4.94 -35.04
CA SER A 119 35.99 -3.66 -35.16
C SER A 119 35.67 -2.85 -36.41
N ASP A 120 35.07 -3.47 -37.42
CA ASP A 120 34.78 -2.85 -38.72
C ASP A 120 33.64 -1.82 -38.66
N ALA A 121 32.83 -1.81 -37.59
CA ALA A 121 31.65 -0.94 -37.48
C ALA A 121 31.98 0.51 -37.04
N GLY A 122 33.25 0.85 -36.79
CA GLY A 122 33.66 2.19 -36.35
C GLY A 122 33.21 2.58 -34.93
N VAL A 123 32.47 1.72 -34.24
CA VAL A 123 32.05 1.92 -32.85
C VAL A 123 33.15 1.41 -31.93
N SER A 124 33.68 2.29 -31.10
CA SER A 124 34.68 1.91 -30.09
C SER A 124 34.07 0.92 -29.10
N ILE A 125 34.66 -0.29 -29.00
CA ILE A 125 34.28 -1.34 -28.04
C ILE A 125 34.24 -0.75 -26.62
N SER A 126 35.17 0.16 -26.29
CA SER A 126 35.21 0.84 -25.00
C SER A 126 33.94 1.64 -24.70
N HIS A 127 33.36 2.29 -25.72
CA HIS A 127 32.13 3.07 -25.56
C HIS A 127 30.93 2.15 -25.29
N THR A 128 30.79 1.06 -26.06
CA THR A 128 29.74 0.05 -25.84
C THR A 128 29.84 -0.59 -24.46
N CYS A 129 31.06 -0.91 -24.01
CA CYS A 129 31.28 -1.44 -22.66
C CYS A 129 30.87 -0.45 -21.57
N SER A 130 31.11 0.85 -21.76
CA SER A 130 30.68 1.90 -20.83
C SER A 130 29.15 1.99 -20.73
N ILE A 131 28.45 1.98 -21.88
CA ILE A 131 26.99 1.98 -21.93
C ILE A 131 26.43 0.73 -21.22
N LEU A 132 26.93 -0.46 -21.54
CA LEU A 132 26.50 -1.70 -20.92
C LEU A 132 26.76 -1.72 -19.41
N SER A 133 27.92 -1.27 -18.96
CA SER A 133 28.25 -1.18 -17.54
C SER A 133 27.27 -0.25 -16.80
N THR A 134 26.89 0.87 -17.42
CA THR A 134 25.92 1.81 -16.86
C THR A 134 24.52 1.20 -16.77
N LEU A 135 24.08 0.51 -17.82
CA LEU A 135 22.81 -0.21 -17.85
C LEU A 135 22.76 -1.33 -16.80
N VAL A 136 23.81 -2.14 -16.69
CA VAL A 136 23.92 -3.22 -15.70
C VAL A 136 23.92 -2.66 -14.27
N ALA A 137 24.64 -1.55 -14.02
CA ALA A 137 24.63 -0.89 -12.73
C ALA A 137 23.21 -0.45 -12.32
N ARG A 138 22.49 0.22 -13.21
CA ARG A 138 21.10 0.67 -12.97
C ARG A 138 20.14 -0.51 -12.81
N ALA A 139 20.26 -1.54 -13.66
CA ALA A 139 19.47 -2.76 -13.57
C ALA A 139 19.73 -3.50 -12.25
N SER A 140 20.97 -3.54 -11.77
CA SER A 140 21.33 -4.16 -10.49
C SER A 140 20.68 -3.48 -9.29
N GLU A 141 20.56 -2.15 -9.32
CA GLU A 141 19.88 -1.41 -8.26
C GLU A 141 18.38 -1.73 -8.26
N GLN A 142 17.76 -1.75 -9.44
CA GLN A 142 16.36 -2.11 -9.59
C GLN A 142 16.08 -3.58 -9.20
N ALA A 143 16.93 -4.51 -9.62
CA ALA A 143 16.86 -5.92 -9.25
C ALA A 143 17.02 -6.10 -7.73
N CYS A 144 17.96 -5.37 -7.10
CA CYS A 144 18.11 -5.37 -5.64
C CYS A 144 16.84 -4.90 -4.93
N ARG A 145 16.18 -3.85 -5.42
CA ARG A 145 14.88 -3.38 -4.89
C ARG A 145 13.81 -4.48 -5.04
N VAL A 146 13.75 -5.16 -6.18
CA VAL A 146 12.80 -6.26 -6.42
C VAL A 146 13.10 -7.46 -5.51
N HIS A 147 14.36 -7.87 -5.37
CA HIS A 147 14.78 -8.94 -4.47
C HIS A 147 14.48 -8.63 -3.01
N LYS A 148 14.70 -7.39 -2.55
CA LYS A 148 14.28 -6.94 -1.22
C LYS A 148 12.77 -7.10 -1.04
N ARG A 149 11.95 -6.71 -2.02
CA ARG A 149 10.50 -6.91 -1.97
C ARG A 149 10.13 -8.39 -1.93
N ARG A 150 10.75 -9.23 -2.77
CA ARG A 150 10.52 -10.68 -2.80
C ARG A 150 10.93 -11.35 -1.47
N ALA A 151 12.04 -10.94 -0.87
CA ALA A 151 12.52 -11.46 0.42
C ALA A 151 11.62 -11.08 1.61
N LEU A 152 10.79 -10.05 1.45
CA LEU A 152 9.74 -9.68 2.41
C LEU A 152 8.44 -10.48 2.20
N VAL A 153 8.26 -11.12 1.05
CA VAL A 153 7.14 -12.02 0.78
C VAL A 153 7.40 -13.35 1.52
N PRO A 154 6.48 -13.82 2.38
CA PRO A 154 6.66 -15.09 3.08
C PRO A 154 6.74 -16.26 2.09
N ASP A 155 7.57 -17.26 2.41
CA ASP A 155 7.90 -18.40 1.54
C ASP A 155 6.66 -19.11 0.96
N SER A 156 5.58 -19.20 1.73
CA SER A 156 4.32 -19.81 1.30
C SER A 156 3.64 -19.05 0.14
N ALA A 157 3.81 -17.73 0.04
CA ALA A 157 3.30 -16.94 -1.05
C ALA A 157 4.21 -17.01 -2.29
N GLN A 158 5.52 -17.21 -2.11
CA GLN A 158 6.45 -17.44 -3.21
C GLN A 158 6.16 -18.77 -3.92
N LEU A 159 5.97 -19.86 -3.15
CA LEU A 159 5.61 -21.18 -3.70
C LEU A 159 4.29 -21.14 -4.49
N LEU A 160 3.32 -20.34 -4.03
CA LEU A 160 2.02 -20.19 -4.69
C LEU A 160 2.13 -19.36 -5.98
N ALA A 161 2.97 -18.33 -6.00
CA ALA A 161 3.24 -17.57 -7.23
C ALA A 161 3.93 -18.44 -8.29
N VAL A 162 4.88 -19.29 -7.89
CA VAL A 162 5.54 -20.25 -8.77
C VAL A 162 4.55 -21.29 -9.29
N SER A 163 3.68 -21.83 -8.43
CA SER A 163 2.67 -22.81 -8.87
C SER A 163 1.64 -22.21 -9.83
N LEU A 164 1.20 -20.97 -9.59
CA LEU A 164 0.31 -20.25 -10.51
C LEU A 164 0.98 -19.94 -11.85
N ALA A 165 2.24 -19.48 -11.83
CA ALA A 165 3.00 -19.20 -13.05
C ALA A 165 3.26 -20.48 -13.87
N SER A 166 3.54 -21.60 -13.19
CA SER A 166 3.69 -22.92 -13.84
C SER A 166 2.38 -23.47 -14.44
N GLY A 167 1.23 -22.96 -13.98
CA GLY A 167 -0.10 -23.38 -14.42
C GLY A 167 -0.57 -22.77 -15.75
N VAL A 168 0.14 -21.76 -16.28
CA VAL A 168 -0.30 -20.99 -17.48
C VAL A 168 -0.17 -21.77 -18.79
N LYS A 169 0.42 -22.98 -18.80
CA LYS A 169 0.53 -23.83 -20.01
C LYS A 169 -0.53 -24.93 -20.16
N ARG A 170 -1.57 -25.00 -19.33
CA ARG A 170 -2.67 -25.95 -19.60
C ARG A 170 -3.84 -25.28 -20.31
N LEU A 171 -3.88 -25.58 -21.61
CA LEU A 171 -4.99 -25.54 -22.56
C LEU A 171 -6.40 -25.53 -21.96
N ARG A 172 -7.27 -24.78 -22.64
CA ARG A 172 -8.74 -24.84 -22.64
C ARG A 172 -9.30 -26.17 -22.13
N THR A 173 -10.14 -26.09 -21.11
CA THR A 173 -11.22 -27.07 -20.88
C THR A 173 -12.42 -26.34 -20.29
N ASP A 174 -13.51 -26.29 -21.04
CA ASP A 174 -14.84 -25.75 -20.69
C ASP A 174 -15.57 -26.55 -19.60
N VAL A 175 -14.84 -27.28 -18.76
CA VAL A 175 -15.37 -27.98 -17.60
C VAL A 175 -14.53 -27.56 -16.41
N VAL A 176 -14.99 -26.55 -15.68
CA VAL A 176 -14.41 -26.20 -14.37
C VAL A 176 -14.56 -27.44 -13.48
N PRO A 177 -13.48 -28.15 -13.11
CA PRO A 177 -13.57 -29.37 -12.33
C PRO A 177 -14.28 -29.10 -10.99
N GLU A 178 -14.98 -30.08 -10.42
CA GLU A 178 -15.63 -29.91 -9.10
C GLU A 178 -14.65 -29.44 -8.02
N PHE A 179 -13.38 -29.83 -8.12
CA PHE A 179 -12.29 -29.28 -7.30
C PHE A 179 -12.19 -27.75 -7.40
N ALA A 180 -12.29 -27.18 -8.61
CA ALA A 180 -12.23 -25.73 -8.83
C ALA A 180 -13.51 -25.03 -8.37
N ARG A 181 -14.69 -25.66 -8.48
CA ARG A 181 -15.94 -25.14 -7.87
C ARG A 181 -15.89 -25.19 -6.34
N ALA A 182 -15.40 -26.28 -5.75
CA ALA A 182 -15.20 -26.43 -4.31
C ALA A 182 -14.15 -25.42 -3.80
N TRP A 183 -13.08 -25.21 -4.57
CA TRP A 183 -12.06 -24.21 -4.28
C TRP A 183 -12.60 -22.78 -4.40
N LEU A 184 -13.37 -22.47 -5.45
CA LEU A 184 -14.05 -21.18 -5.64
C LEU A 184 -15.08 -20.92 -4.55
N ARG A 185 -15.86 -21.93 -4.12
CA ARG A 185 -16.74 -21.80 -2.94
C ARG A 185 -15.94 -21.58 -1.66
N LYS A 186 -14.78 -22.21 -1.51
CA LYS A 186 -13.88 -22.02 -0.37
C LYS A 186 -13.18 -20.65 -0.36
N ARG A 187 -13.05 -19.99 -1.52
CA ARG A 187 -12.39 -18.69 -1.72
C ARG A 187 -13.31 -17.55 -2.16
N SER A 188 -14.59 -17.79 -2.39
CA SER A 188 -15.52 -16.77 -2.87
C SER A 188 -15.62 -15.67 -1.82
N GLY A 189 -15.54 -14.42 -2.30
CA GLY A 189 -15.58 -13.20 -1.48
C GLY A 189 -16.53 -13.28 -0.28
N PRO A 190 -17.79 -13.74 -0.43
CA PRO A 190 -18.75 -13.84 0.67
C PRO A 190 -18.36 -14.81 1.79
N ILE A 191 -17.76 -15.97 1.45
CA ILE A 191 -17.33 -16.99 2.41
C ILE A 191 -16.02 -16.56 3.07
N THR A 192 -15.11 -15.91 2.34
CA THR A 192 -13.91 -15.31 2.93
C THR A 192 -14.20 -14.11 3.82
N VAL A 193 -15.24 -13.32 3.52
CA VAL A 193 -15.73 -12.22 4.38
C VAL A 193 -16.34 -12.79 5.67
N ARG A 194 -17.08 -13.92 5.60
CA ARG A 194 -17.51 -14.65 6.81
C ARG A 194 -16.36 -15.29 7.58
N ARG A 195 -15.26 -15.68 6.92
CA ARG A 195 -14.04 -16.21 7.57
C ARG A 195 -13.15 -15.13 8.20
N TRP A 196 -13.32 -13.89 7.73
CA TRP A 196 -12.81 -12.66 8.31
C TRP A 196 -13.63 -12.17 9.51
N ARG A 197 -14.58 -12.98 10.02
CA ARG A 197 -15.01 -12.88 11.43
C ARG A 197 -13.76 -12.67 12.26
N HIS A 198 -13.76 -11.54 12.95
CA HIS A 198 -12.56 -10.90 13.45
C HIS A 198 -11.80 -11.89 14.32
N ARG A 199 -10.47 -11.77 14.40
CA ARG A 199 -9.66 -12.59 15.31
C ARG A 199 -10.26 -12.66 16.72
N LEU A 200 -10.97 -11.59 17.13
CA LEU A 200 -11.82 -11.49 18.30
C LEU A 200 -12.98 -12.50 18.30
N ASP A 201 -13.84 -12.54 17.26
CA ASP A 201 -14.95 -13.51 17.14
C ASP A 201 -14.47 -14.96 17.20
N ARG A 202 -13.32 -15.25 16.58
CA ARG A 202 -12.73 -16.59 16.64
C ARG A 202 -12.23 -16.93 18.04
N ARG A 203 -11.67 -15.95 18.76
CA ARG A 203 -11.27 -16.09 20.16
C ARG A 203 -12.47 -16.28 21.07
N LEU A 204 -13.51 -15.45 20.91
CA LEU A 204 -14.77 -15.53 21.63
C LEU A 204 -15.47 -16.88 21.43
N ALA A 205 -15.44 -17.42 20.20
CA ALA A 205 -16.00 -18.75 19.92
C ALA A 205 -15.15 -19.90 20.50
N SER A 206 -13.85 -19.68 20.74
CA SER A 206 -12.94 -20.70 21.29
C SER A 206 -12.85 -20.67 22.82
N THR A 207 -13.15 -19.54 23.46
CA THR A 207 -13.25 -19.45 24.91
C THR A 207 -14.59 -20.03 25.34
N SER A 208 -14.56 -21.25 25.88
CA SER A 208 -15.72 -21.88 26.54
C SER A 208 -16.21 -21.12 27.78
N CYS A 209 -15.40 -20.19 28.29
CA CYS A 209 -15.72 -19.33 29.42
C CYS A 209 -16.48 -18.07 28.97
N THR A 210 -17.42 -17.65 29.82
CA THR A 210 -18.22 -16.41 29.78
C THR A 210 -17.39 -15.12 29.92
N SER A 211 -16.14 -15.08 29.43
CA SER A 211 -15.38 -13.84 29.40
C SER A 211 -16.10 -12.86 28.47
N SER A 212 -16.69 -11.83 29.08
CA SER A 212 -17.35 -10.75 28.35
C SER A 212 -16.43 -10.22 27.26
N ARG A 213 -16.98 -9.90 26.09
CA ARG A 213 -16.26 -9.28 24.96
C ARG A 213 -15.37 -8.11 25.42
N GLN A 214 -15.84 -7.35 26.40
CA GLN A 214 -15.10 -6.23 26.98
C GLN A 214 -13.78 -6.66 27.64
N GLU A 215 -13.77 -7.79 28.34
CA GLU A 215 -12.56 -8.31 28.99
C GLU A 215 -11.52 -8.74 27.95
N MET A 216 -11.97 -9.39 26.87
CA MET A 216 -11.07 -9.77 25.76
C MET A 216 -10.48 -8.54 25.06
N GLU A 217 -11.27 -7.49 24.84
CA GLU A 217 -10.79 -6.23 24.28
C GLU A 217 -9.79 -5.54 25.23
N ARG A 218 -10.04 -5.57 26.55
CA ARG A 218 -9.14 -5.04 27.58
C ARG A 218 -7.81 -5.80 27.61
N GLN A 219 -7.85 -7.13 27.56
CA GLN A 219 -6.64 -7.97 27.49
C GLN A 219 -5.84 -7.72 26.21
N GLU A 220 -6.50 -7.56 25.06
CA GLU A 220 -5.79 -7.20 23.83
C GLU A 220 -5.15 -5.81 23.94
N LEU A 221 -5.85 -4.84 24.50
CA LEU A 221 -5.33 -3.50 24.73
C LEU A 221 -4.10 -3.53 25.65
N GLN A 222 -4.20 -4.19 26.80
CA GLN A 222 -3.10 -4.37 27.74
C GLN A 222 -1.89 -5.03 27.08
N HIS A 223 -2.11 -6.10 26.30
CA HIS A 223 -1.03 -6.77 25.57
C HIS A 223 -0.28 -5.81 24.64
N TRP A 224 -0.99 -4.98 23.86
CA TRP A 224 -0.32 -4.02 22.96
C TRP A 224 0.30 -2.84 23.70
N GLN A 225 -0.25 -2.42 24.83
CA GLN A 225 0.36 -1.41 25.69
C GLN A 225 1.69 -1.91 26.27
N ILE A 226 1.75 -3.16 26.74
CA ILE A 226 3.00 -3.78 27.21
C ILE A 226 4.04 -3.80 26.09
N VAL A 227 3.67 -4.28 24.90
CA VAL A 227 4.60 -4.32 23.75
C VAL A 227 5.07 -2.91 23.35
N LEU A 228 4.21 -1.90 23.48
CA LEU A 228 4.57 -0.52 23.22
C LEU A 228 5.50 0.04 24.31
N ALA A 229 5.23 -0.27 25.58
CA ALA A 229 6.07 0.10 26.71
C ALA A 229 7.47 -0.52 26.61
N ASP A 230 7.57 -1.77 26.17
CA ASP A 230 8.85 -2.44 25.94
C ASP A 230 9.66 -1.70 24.86
N LEU A 231 9.02 -1.29 23.76
CA LEU A 231 9.67 -0.50 22.72
C LEU A 231 10.13 0.88 23.25
N VAL A 232 9.35 1.51 24.13
CA VAL A 232 9.70 2.78 24.81
C VAL A 232 10.93 2.63 25.70
N LYS A 233 11.01 1.53 26.45
CA LYS A 233 12.18 1.20 27.29
C LYS A 233 13.41 0.91 26.43
N GLU A 234 13.27 0.08 25.40
CA GLU A 234 14.36 -0.27 24.48
C GLU A 234 14.90 0.96 23.73
N ALA A 235 14.05 1.93 23.43
CA ALA A 235 14.44 3.17 22.77
C ALA A 235 15.16 4.16 23.70
N GLY A 236 15.14 3.94 25.02
CA GLY A 236 15.77 4.82 26.00
C GLY A 236 15.14 6.21 26.03
N LEU A 237 13.81 6.30 25.90
CA LEU A 237 13.12 7.58 25.83
C LEU A 237 13.14 8.31 27.19
N PRO A 238 13.22 9.65 27.23
CA PRO A 238 13.25 10.43 28.48
C PRO A 238 12.07 10.14 29.42
N VAL A 239 10.91 9.78 28.87
CA VAL A 239 9.74 9.38 29.67
C VAL A 239 10.06 8.22 30.62
N VAL A 240 10.94 7.30 30.22
CA VAL A 240 11.35 6.16 31.05
C VAL A 240 12.09 6.64 32.29
N GLU A 241 12.97 7.64 32.16
CA GLU A 241 13.69 8.23 33.29
C GLU A 241 12.75 8.95 34.26
N HIS A 242 11.75 9.68 33.74
CA HIS A 242 10.74 10.32 34.58
C HIS A 242 9.86 9.30 35.31
N MET A 243 9.50 8.19 34.65
CA MET A 243 8.68 7.15 35.26
C MET A 243 9.40 6.43 36.41
N LYS A 244 10.74 6.32 36.38
CA LYS A 244 11.53 5.76 37.49
C LYS A 244 11.41 6.57 38.79
N LEU A 245 11.08 7.86 38.72
CA LEU A 245 10.88 8.72 39.88
C LEU A 245 9.53 8.47 40.57
N VAL A 246 8.59 7.79 39.91
CA VAL A 246 7.25 7.53 40.44
C VAL A 246 7.20 6.19 41.17
N ARG A 247 6.35 6.09 42.21
CA ARG A 247 6.17 4.88 43.05
C ARG A 247 5.83 3.61 42.25
N PHE A 248 5.13 3.74 41.13
CA PHE A 248 4.70 2.63 40.28
C PHE A 248 5.03 2.92 38.80
N PRO A 249 6.29 2.73 38.38
CA PRO A 249 6.77 3.14 37.05
C PRO A 249 6.02 2.44 35.92
N GLU A 250 5.78 1.13 36.04
CA GLU A 250 5.13 0.32 35.00
C GLU A 250 3.66 0.72 34.80
N SER A 251 2.91 0.84 35.89
CA SER A 251 1.50 1.22 35.88
C SER A 251 1.32 2.62 35.29
N MET A 252 2.21 3.55 35.66
CA MET A 252 2.16 4.92 35.16
C MET A 252 2.59 5.03 33.71
N LEU A 253 3.58 4.24 33.27
CA LEU A 253 3.97 4.19 31.87
C LEU A 253 2.80 3.67 31.02
N LEU A 254 2.13 2.59 31.44
CA LEU A 254 0.95 2.06 30.75
C LEU A 254 -0.20 3.08 30.72
N ALA A 255 -0.41 3.83 31.81
CA ALA A 255 -1.40 4.91 31.85
C ALA A 255 -1.06 6.07 30.90
N ALA A 256 0.22 6.45 30.83
CA ALA A 256 0.70 7.52 29.95
C ALA A 256 0.50 7.20 28.46
N LEU A 257 0.65 5.93 28.05
CA LEU A 257 0.38 5.48 26.68
C LEU A 257 -1.08 5.72 26.21
N GLY A 258 -1.99 5.99 27.17
CA GLY A 258 -3.33 6.49 26.92
C GLY A 258 -4.37 5.42 26.58
N SER A 259 -5.61 5.88 26.39
CA SER A 259 -6.82 5.06 26.20
C SER A 259 -7.14 4.72 24.73
N ALA A 260 -6.15 4.74 23.85
CA ALA A 260 -6.36 4.43 22.44
C ALA A 260 -6.85 2.98 22.24
N ARG A 261 -7.73 2.75 21.26
CA ARG A 261 -8.23 1.40 20.93
C ARG A 261 -7.05 0.45 20.62
N ALA A 262 -7.16 -0.82 21.02
CA ALA A 262 -6.12 -1.83 20.82
C ALA A 262 -5.61 -1.92 19.35
N ALA A 263 -6.51 -1.77 18.37
CA ALA A 263 -6.16 -1.77 16.95
C ALA A 263 -5.24 -0.59 16.57
N THR A 264 -5.46 0.58 17.16
CA THR A 264 -4.67 1.80 16.96
C THR A 264 -3.28 1.64 17.57
N ILE A 265 -3.19 1.16 18.81
CA ILE A 265 -1.90 0.86 19.48
C ILE A 265 -1.12 -0.18 18.67
N ARG A 266 -1.78 -1.26 18.24
CA ARG A 266 -1.18 -2.28 17.37
C ARG A 266 -0.63 -1.68 16.07
N LYS A 267 -1.33 -0.72 15.47
CA LYS A 267 -0.85 -0.02 14.26
C LYS A 267 0.42 0.76 14.56
N HIS A 268 0.44 1.54 15.65
CA HIS A 268 1.61 2.32 16.08
C HIS A 268 2.82 1.42 16.39
N VAL A 269 2.62 0.34 17.14
CA VAL A 269 3.66 -0.67 17.42
C VAL A 269 4.26 -1.23 16.13
N ARG A 270 3.44 -1.53 15.12
CA ARG A 270 3.92 -2.07 13.84
C ARG A 270 4.75 -1.06 13.06
N GLU A 271 4.26 0.19 12.96
CA GLU A 271 5.02 1.22 12.25
C GLU A 271 6.33 1.53 12.97
N TRP A 272 6.31 1.57 14.30
CA TRP A 272 7.52 1.80 15.07
C TRP A 272 8.55 0.67 14.93
N LYS A 273 8.13 -0.60 14.95
CA LYS A 273 9.06 -1.71 14.69
C LYS A 273 9.79 -1.57 13.34
N LYS A 274 9.13 -1.04 12.32
CA LYS A 274 9.78 -0.78 11.02
C LYS A 274 10.82 0.33 11.14
N VAL A 275 10.49 1.43 11.82
CA VAL A 275 11.45 2.54 12.00
C VAL A 275 12.61 2.12 12.90
N LYS A 276 12.36 1.40 13.98
CA LYS A 276 13.41 0.81 14.83
C LYS A 276 14.38 -0.03 14.01
N LEU A 277 13.88 -0.91 13.16
CA LEU A 277 14.72 -1.73 12.28
C LEU A 277 15.53 -0.88 11.31
N TYR A 278 14.94 0.18 10.77
CA TYR A 278 15.65 1.15 9.94
C TYR A 278 16.77 1.85 10.70
N CYS A 279 16.48 2.40 11.90
CA CYS A 279 17.46 3.08 12.74
C CYS A 279 18.60 2.16 13.18
N LEU A 280 18.31 0.89 13.49
CA LEU A 280 19.33 -0.11 13.79
C LEU A 280 20.22 -0.39 12.56
N ALA A 281 19.63 -0.42 11.37
CA ALA A 281 20.37 -0.69 10.14
C ALA A 281 21.27 0.48 9.69
N THR A 282 20.87 1.73 9.97
CA THR A 282 21.59 2.95 9.55
C THR A 282 22.53 3.49 10.61
N SER A 283 22.10 3.52 11.88
CA SER A 283 22.82 4.19 12.98
C SER A 283 23.26 3.23 14.09
N GLY A 284 22.83 1.96 14.06
CA GLY A 284 23.09 0.98 15.13
C GLY A 284 22.27 1.22 16.41
N LYS A 285 21.44 2.27 16.48
CA LYS A 285 20.59 2.58 17.64
C LYS A 285 19.11 2.25 17.34
N ALA A 286 18.37 1.84 18.37
CA ALA A 286 16.94 1.52 18.24
C ALA A 286 16.04 2.74 18.03
N TRP A 287 16.56 3.94 18.27
CA TRP A 287 15.85 5.21 18.20
C TRP A 287 16.60 6.21 17.31
N PRO A 288 15.91 7.02 16.49
CA PRO A 288 16.56 8.04 15.68
C PRO A 288 17.15 9.13 16.58
N GLN A 289 18.44 9.41 16.39
CA GLN A 289 19.16 10.45 17.15
C GLN A 289 18.75 11.87 16.75
N HIS A 290 18.29 12.04 15.51
CA HIS A 290 17.85 13.31 14.96
C HIS A 290 16.74 13.10 13.92
N VAL A 291 16.01 14.17 13.62
CA VAL A 291 14.87 14.17 12.68
C VAL A 291 15.28 13.73 11.27
N GLY A 292 16.52 14.04 10.86
CA GLY A 292 17.07 13.61 9.57
C GLY A 292 16.91 12.11 9.29
N LEU A 293 17.20 11.23 10.26
CA LEU A 293 17.02 9.78 10.07
C LEU A 293 15.57 9.37 9.79
N LEU A 294 14.60 10.09 10.34
CA LEU A 294 13.20 9.83 10.06
C LEU A 294 12.78 10.36 8.68
N LEU A 295 13.32 11.52 8.27
CA LEU A 295 13.11 12.07 6.93
C LEU A 295 13.73 11.16 5.86
N ASP A 296 14.95 10.66 6.10
CA ASP A 296 15.61 9.68 5.24
C ASP A 296 14.78 8.41 5.11
N TYR A 297 14.25 7.89 6.24
CA TYR A 297 13.33 6.77 6.23
C TYR A 297 12.08 7.05 5.39
N LEU A 298 11.44 8.20 5.57
CA LEU A 298 10.25 8.58 4.81
C LEU A 298 10.55 8.74 3.32
N HIS A 299 11.72 9.29 2.97
CA HIS A 299 12.19 9.43 1.60
C HIS A 299 12.45 8.07 0.96
N GLU A 300 13.13 7.14 1.64
CA GLU A 300 13.30 5.77 1.18
C GLU A 300 11.96 5.06 0.98
N ARG A 301 11.00 5.26 1.90
CA ARG A 301 9.64 4.73 1.76
C ARG A 301 8.89 5.33 0.58
N TYR A 302 9.18 6.57 0.19
CA TYR A 302 8.62 7.22 -1.01
C TYR A 302 9.25 6.70 -2.30
N LEU A 303 10.55 6.43 -2.32
CA LEU A 303 11.25 5.81 -3.46
C LEU A 303 10.77 4.37 -3.71
N GLU A 304 10.34 3.68 -2.65
CA GLU A 304 9.56 2.46 -2.79
C GLU A 304 8.11 2.79 -3.23
N PRO A 305 7.48 1.98 -4.10
CA PRO A 305 6.07 2.13 -4.42
C PRO A 305 5.23 1.79 -3.18
N CYS A 306 4.99 2.79 -2.36
CA CYS A 306 4.15 2.70 -1.18
C CYS A 306 2.77 3.31 -1.48
N ALA A 307 1.76 2.85 -0.75
CA ALA A 307 0.45 3.49 -0.83
C ALA A 307 0.52 4.91 -0.25
N ARG A 308 -0.24 5.84 -0.83
CA ARG A 308 -0.32 7.25 -0.39
C ARG A 308 -0.59 7.46 1.10
N THR A 309 -1.20 6.49 1.77
CA THR A 309 -1.53 6.56 3.22
C THR A 309 -0.38 6.15 4.14
N VAL A 310 0.70 5.58 3.59
CA VAL A 310 1.83 5.08 4.39
C VAL A 310 2.58 6.21 5.10
N PRO A 311 2.97 7.32 4.44
CA PRO A 311 3.65 8.43 5.12
C PRO A 311 2.82 9.02 6.27
N GLN A 312 1.51 9.22 6.04
CA GLN A 312 0.59 9.69 7.08
C GLN A 312 0.44 8.69 8.24
N ALA A 313 0.42 7.39 7.96
CA ALA A 313 0.33 6.37 9.00
C ALA A 313 1.60 6.32 9.87
N ILE A 314 2.78 6.51 9.26
CA ILE A 314 4.04 6.65 9.98
C ILE A 314 3.97 7.89 10.85
N LEU A 315 3.70 9.07 10.28
CA LEU A 315 3.61 10.31 11.06
C LEU A 315 2.59 10.26 12.20
N ALA A 316 1.39 9.72 11.97
CA ALA A 316 0.38 9.60 13.01
C ALA A 316 0.88 8.74 14.19
N SER A 317 1.72 7.74 13.91
CA SER A 317 2.36 6.93 14.95
C SER A 317 3.45 7.68 15.69
N TRP A 318 4.20 8.52 14.98
CA TRP A 318 5.25 9.37 15.55
C TRP A 318 4.69 10.51 16.40
N ARG A 319 3.66 11.21 15.93
CA ARG A 319 2.99 12.27 16.70
C ARG A 319 2.50 11.77 18.06
N LYS A 320 1.98 10.53 18.11
CA LYS A 320 1.53 9.96 19.39
C LYS A 320 2.70 9.69 20.34
N LEU A 321 3.89 9.41 19.82
CA LEU A 321 5.11 9.29 20.62
C LEU A 321 5.68 10.64 21.03
N GLU A 322 5.62 11.67 20.17
CA GLU A 322 6.02 13.03 20.54
C GLU A 322 5.23 13.55 21.74
N GLU A 323 3.92 13.26 21.78
CA GLU A 323 3.06 13.56 22.94
C GLU A 323 3.59 12.90 24.23
N LEU A 324 4.15 11.69 24.13
CA LEU A 324 4.75 10.97 25.26
C LEU A 324 6.16 11.45 25.62
N LEU A 325 6.86 12.01 24.65
CA LEU A 325 8.24 12.48 24.80
C LEU A 325 8.31 13.88 25.39
N LEU A 326 7.20 14.62 25.44
CA LEU A 326 7.16 16.05 25.81
C LEU A 326 8.13 16.91 24.99
N MET A 327 8.66 16.37 23.90
CA MET A 327 9.52 17.06 22.95
C MET A 327 8.65 17.42 21.76
N SER A 328 8.38 18.71 21.60
CA SER A 328 7.72 19.25 20.40
C SER A 328 8.69 19.17 19.23
N VAL A 329 8.89 17.97 18.67
CA VAL A 329 9.74 17.83 17.52
C VAL A 329 9.06 18.48 16.32
N PHE A 330 9.85 19.30 15.64
CA PHE A 330 9.56 20.19 14.51
C PHE A 330 8.98 19.52 13.25
N LEU A 331 8.48 18.28 13.34
CA LEU A 331 7.86 17.52 12.24
C LEU A 331 6.47 18.07 11.90
N ARG A 332 6.38 19.38 11.67
CA ARG A 332 5.19 19.99 11.08
C ARG A 332 5.14 19.58 9.61
N CYS A 333 4.24 18.64 9.35
CA CYS A 333 3.38 18.38 8.18
C CYS A 333 3.87 18.65 6.75
N LEU A 334 4.71 19.64 6.45
CA LEU A 334 5.03 20.08 5.10
C LEU A 334 5.64 18.94 4.27
N PHE A 335 6.70 18.30 4.76
CA PHE A 335 7.34 17.21 3.99
C PHE A 335 6.41 16.02 3.74
N CYS A 336 5.60 15.62 4.70
CA CYS A 336 4.66 14.53 4.46
C CYS A 336 3.47 14.95 3.61
N ALA A 337 3.02 16.20 3.72
CA ALA A 337 2.00 16.75 2.84
C ALA A 337 2.49 16.76 1.39
N THR A 338 3.72 17.20 1.14
CA THR A 338 4.34 17.16 -0.21
C THR A 338 4.48 15.73 -0.70
N LEU A 339 5.03 14.81 0.10
CA LEU A 339 5.12 13.39 -0.29
C LEU A 339 3.74 12.78 -0.58
N THR A 340 2.73 13.11 0.21
CA THR A 340 1.38 12.59 -0.03
C THR A 340 0.76 13.18 -1.29
N ALA A 341 0.98 14.46 -1.58
CA ALA A 341 0.52 15.10 -2.80
C ALA A 341 1.18 14.48 -4.04
N ASP A 342 2.49 14.24 -4.00
CA ASP A 342 3.22 13.58 -5.08
C ASP A 342 2.72 12.14 -5.32
N LEU A 343 2.48 11.39 -4.23
CA LEU A 343 1.94 10.04 -4.32
C LEU A 343 0.48 10.04 -4.82
N GLU A 344 -0.29 11.09 -4.53
CA GLU A 344 -1.63 11.28 -5.05
C GLU A 344 -1.63 11.65 -6.53
N ALA A 345 -0.69 12.48 -6.99
CA ALA A 345 -0.52 12.81 -8.41
C ALA A 345 -0.15 11.58 -9.25
N LYS A 346 0.64 10.66 -8.70
CA LYS A 346 1.02 9.39 -9.36
C LYS A 346 -0.01 8.28 -9.19
N ALA A 347 -0.99 8.44 -8.31
CA ALA A 347 -1.97 7.40 -8.05
C ALA A 347 -2.98 7.34 -9.21
N PRO A 348 -3.39 6.12 -9.65
CA PRO A 348 -4.50 6.01 -10.57
C PRO A 348 -5.74 6.67 -9.97
N PRO A 349 -6.62 7.28 -10.80
CA PRO A 349 -7.80 7.98 -10.32
C PRO A 349 -8.59 7.02 -9.43
N LYS A 350 -8.95 7.49 -8.22
CA LYS A 350 -9.74 6.70 -7.29
C LYS A 350 -11.04 6.31 -7.99
N ARG A 351 -11.18 5.03 -8.33
CA ARG A 351 -12.47 4.43 -8.63
C ARG A 351 -13.27 4.51 -7.33
N LYS A 352 -13.99 5.62 -7.14
CA LYS A 352 -14.99 5.70 -6.08
C LYS A 352 -15.92 4.53 -6.35
N ALA A 353 -16.17 3.70 -5.33
CA ALA A 353 -17.29 2.77 -5.42
C ALA A 353 -18.49 3.62 -5.87
N PRO A 354 -19.26 3.19 -6.90
CA PRO A 354 -20.48 3.89 -7.24
C PRO A 354 -21.22 4.08 -5.93
N VAL A 355 -21.52 5.35 -5.62
CA VAL A 355 -22.37 5.68 -4.47
C VAL A 355 -23.55 4.74 -4.61
N LEU A 356 -23.80 3.89 -3.61
CA LEU A 356 -24.96 3.01 -3.62
C LEU A 356 -26.11 3.91 -4.03
N PRO A 357 -26.69 3.69 -5.24
CA PRO A 357 -27.47 4.75 -5.84
C PRO A 357 -28.60 5.04 -4.89
N VAL A 358 -28.96 6.32 -4.74
CA VAL A 358 -30.09 6.73 -3.91
C VAL A 358 -31.32 5.88 -4.21
N SER A 359 -31.41 5.29 -5.42
CA SER A 359 -32.38 4.27 -5.81
C SER A 359 -32.40 2.99 -4.95
N VAL A 360 -31.29 2.51 -4.38
CA VAL A 360 -31.29 1.36 -3.45
C VAL A 360 -31.88 1.76 -2.11
N ILE A 361 -31.57 2.97 -1.63
CA ILE A 361 -32.17 3.50 -0.40
C ILE A 361 -33.67 3.75 -0.63
N GLY A 362 -34.03 4.38 -1.75
CA GLY A 362 -35.41 4.59 -2.17
C GLY A 362 -36.18 3.29 -2.37
N ALA A 363 -35.57 2.26 -2.95
CA ALA A 363 -36.20 0.94 -3.11
C ALA A 363 -36.42 0.25 -1.76
N ILE A 364 -35.49 0.40 -0.80
CA ILE A 364 -35.67 -0.12 0.56
C ILE A 364 -36.76 0.65 1.30
N GLU A 365 -36.79 1.98 1.19
CA GLU A 365 -37.84 2.80 1.82
C GLU A 365 -39.21 2.54 1.21
N LEU A 366 -39.31 2.40 -0.13
CA LEU A 366 -40.53 1.98 -0.80
C LEU A 366 -40.97 0.58 -0.36
N ALA A 367 -40.05 -0.37 -0.22
CA ALA A 367 -40.37 -1.71 0.26
C ALA A 367 -40.84 -1.73 1.73
N ILE A 368 -40.34 -0.83 2.57
CA ILE A 368 -40.78 -0.67 3.97
C ILE A 368 -42.12 0.08 4.05
N GLY A 369 -42.33 1.03 3.14
CA GLY A 369 -43.56 1.83 3.02
C GLY A 369 -44.75 1.02 2.51
N ASP A 370 -44.51 0.03 1.64
CA ASP A 370 -45.56 -0.80 1.06
C ASP A 370 -46.20 -1.72 2.11
N THR A 371 -47.41 -1.37 2.54
CA THR A 371 -48.19 -2.11 3.55
C THR A 371 -48.60 -3.50 3.07
N SER A 372 -48.61 -3.74 1.76
CA SER A 372 -48.94 -5.05 1.17
C SER A 372 -47.88 -6.13 1.45
N LEU A 373 -46.62 -5.72 1.64
CA LEU A 373 -45.51 -6.64 1.91
C LEU A 373 -45.30 -6.90 3.40
N ARG A 374 -45.87 -6.09 4.30
CA ARG A 374 -45.71 -6.18 5.77
C ARG A 374 -45.97 -7.57 6.38
N PRO A 375 -46.99 -8.35 5.95
CA PRO A 375 -47.22 -9.69 6.53
C PRO A 375 -46.04 -10.65 6.32
N PHE A 376 -45.25 -10.44 5.25
CA PHE A 376 -44.09 -11.27 4.94
C PHE A 376 -42.86 -10.92 5.80
N TRP A 377 -42.74 -9.66 6.24
CA TRP A 377 -41.60 -9.16 7.01
C TRP A 377 -41.68 -9.48 8.51
N ASP A 378 -42.89 -9.58 9.08
CA ASP A 378 -43.07 -9.78 10.53
C ASP A 378 -42.98 -11.27 10.94
N GLY A 379 -43.11 -12.22 10.01
CA GLY A 379 -43.17 -13.66 10.32
C GLY A 379 -41.85 -14.44 10.22
N HIS A 380 -40.88 -13.97 9.42
CA HIS A 380 -39.67 -14.75 9.12
C HIS A 380 -38.40 -13.97 9.47
N GLY A 381 -37.79 -14.34 10.61
CA GLY A 381 -36.49 -13.84 11.03
C GLY A 381 -35.45 -13.99 9.92
N TRP A 382 -34.95 -12.85 9.45
CA TRP A 382 -33.98 -12.67 8.37
C TRP A 382 -32.94 -13.79 8.28
N LYS A 383 -33.09 -14.72 7.33
CA LYS A 383 -31.99 -15.59 6.91
C LYS A 383 -31.35 -14.99 5.67
N LEU A 384 -30.02 -14.89 5.68
CA LEU A 384 -29.22 -14.24 4.62
C LEU A 384 -29.38 -14.85 3.20
N SER A 385 -30.18 -15.91 3.04
CA SER A 385 -30.58 -16.50 1.75
C SER A 385 -31.46 -15.57 0.92
N ASP A 386 -32.19 -14.66 1.56
CA ASP A 386 -33.27 -13.91 0.90
C ASP A 386 -32.77 -12.66 0.15
N LYS A 387 -31.45 -12.44 0.15
CA LYS A 387 -30.79 -11.43 -0.68
C LYS A 387 -30.83 -11.77 -2.18
N PHE A 388 -31.03 -13.04 -2.54
CA PHE A 388 -31.27 -13.41 -3.93
C PHE A 388 -32.62 -12.89 -4.41
N LEU A 389 -33.65 -12.92 -3.55
CA LEU A 389 -34.99 -12.45 -3.89
C LEU A 389 -35.00 -10.94 -4.19
N ILE A 390 -34.22 -10.12 -3.48
CA ILE A 390 -34.13 -8.69 -3.76
C ILE A 390 -33.49 -8.42 -5.12
N VAL A 391 -32.52 -9.23 -5.56
CA VAL A 391 -31.90 -9.09 -6.89
C VAL A 391 -32.77 -9.69 -7.99
N GLU A 392 -33.51 -10.76 -7.71
CA GLU A 392 -34.45 -11.41 -8.63
C GLU A 392 -35.71 -10.55 -8.84
N VAL A 393 -36.27 -9.96 -7.79
CA VAL A 393 -37.35 -8.97 -7.86
C VAL A 393 -36.89 -7.70 -8.57
N PHE A 394 -35.63 -7.28 -8.41
CA PHE A 394 -35.07 -6.15 -9.16
C PHE A 394 -34.80 -6.50 -10.63
N ALA A 395 -34.43 -7.75 -10.93
CA ALA A 395 -34.25 -8.25 -12.30
C ALA A 395 -35.58 -8.51 -13.02
N GLU A 396 -36.63 -8.90 -12.30
CA GLU A 396 -38.00 -8.97 -12.81
C GLU A 396 -38.62 -7.57 -12.97
N MET A 397 -38.41 -6.65 -12.02
CA MET A 397 -38.88 -5.26 -12.15
C MET A 397 -38.19 -4.52 -13.31
N LEU A 398 -36.90 -4.78 -13.55
CA LEU A 398 -36.14 -4.22 -14.68
C LEU A 398 -36.22 -5.07 -15.96
N GLY A 399 -36.85 -6.26 -15.89
CA GLY A 399 -37.07 -7.16 -17.02
C GLY A 399 -38.27 -6.77 -17.89
N GLY A 400 -39.09 -5.81 -17.44
CA GLY A 400 -40.00 -5.09 -18.31
C GLY A 400 -39.23 -4.09 -19.17
N THR A 401 -39.50 -4.05 -20.47
CA THR A 401 -38.92 -3.07 -21.39
C THR A 401 -39.47 -1.68 -21.08
N TRP A 402 -38.90 -0.98 -20.11
CA TRP A 402 -39.13 0.44 -19.87
C TRP A 402 -38.24 1.21 -20.87
N SER A 403 -38.75 1.42 -22.07
CA SER A 403 -38.00 2.09 -23.14
C SER A 403 -38.00 3.61 -22.99
N THR A 404 -38.91 4.18 -22.20
CA THR A 404 -39.02 5.64 -22.02
C THR A 404 -39.31 6.01 -20.56
N LEU A 405 -38.90 7.23 -20.19
CA LEU A 405 -39.12 7.80 -18.85
C LEU A 405 -40.62 7.97 -18.53
N ASP A 406 -41.44 8.08 -19.58
CA ASP A 406 -42.90 8.23 -19.52
C ASP A 406 -43.59 7.00 -18.93
N ASP A 407 -43.00 5.81 -19.12
CA ASP A 407 -43.53 4.57 -18.55
C ASP A 407 -43.39 4.59 -17.01
N LEU A 408 -42.28 5.12 -16.48
CA LEU A 408 -42.06 5.29 -15.03
C LEU A 408 -43.01 6.32 -14.42
N GLU A 409 -43.30 7.40 -15.15
CA GLU A 409 -44.26 8.44 -14.73
C GLU A 409 -45.69 7.89 -14.69
N ALA A 410 -46.09 7.08 -15.68
CA ALA A 410 -47.37 6.39 -15.68
C ALA A 410 -47.51 5.38 -14.53
N PHE A 411 -46.45 4.63 -14.22
CA PHE A 411 -46.44 3.69 -13.09
C PHE A 411 -46.59 4.37 -11.72
N LEU A 412 -45.93 5.52 -11.53
CA LEU A 412 -46.03 6.29 -10.28
C LEU A 412 -47.39 6.99 -10.15
N ALA A 413 -47.98 7.44 -11.26
CA ALA A 413 -49.33 8.00 -11.30
C ALA A 413 -50.41 6.95 -10.96
N ASP A 414 -50.27 5.72 -11.46
CA ASP A 414 -51.22 4.61 -11.21
C ASP A 414 -51.23 4.17 -9.73
N ARG A 415 -50.13 4.39 -9.00
CA ARG A 415 -50.00 4.14 -7.56
C ARG A 415 -50.47 5.31 -6.67
N GLY A 416 -51.04 6.36 -7.26
CA GLY A 416 -51.63 7.49 -6.53
C GLY A 416 -50.62 8.46 -5.91
N VAL A 417 -49.35 8.41 -6.34
CA VAL A 417 -48.35 9.41 -5.94
C VAL A 417 -48.66 10.71 -6.66
N GLY A 418 -48.96 11.77 -5.90
CA GLY A 418 -49.35 13.06 -6.46
C GLY A 418 -48.31 13.57 -7.47
N HIS A 419 -48.78 14.06 -8.61
CA HIS A 419 -47.97 14.49 -9.77
C HIS A 419 -46.80 15.44 -9.41
N VAL A 420 -46.96 16.22 -8.35
CA VAL A 420 -45.95 17.18 -7.86
C VAL A 420 -44.79 16.48 -7.15
N ASP A 421 -45.04 15.39 -6.43
CA ASP A 421 -44.02 14.61 -5.72
C ASP A 421 -43.25 13.68 -6.67
N ALA A 422 -43.94 13.11 -7.66
CA ALA A 422 -43.30 12.34 -8.73
C ALA A 422 -42.33 13.22 -9.54
N LEU A 423 -42.76 14.43 -9.92
CA LEU A 423 -41.89 15.40 -10.60
C LEU A 423 -40.74 15.89 -9.72
N ALA A 424 -40.94 16.07 -8.41
CA ALA A 424 -39.87 16.46 -7.50
C ALA A 424 -38.79 15.39 -7.36
N GLN A 425 -39.17 14.11 -7.32
CA GLN A 425 -38.24 12.98 -7.26
C GLN A 425 -37.51 12.76 -8.59
N VAL A 426 -38.20 12.92 -9.73
CA VAL A 426 -37.59 12.88 -11.06
C VAL A 426 -36.68 14.09 -11.30
N ALA A 427 -37.04 15.28 -10.78
CA ALA A 427 -36.21 16.48 -10.82
C ALA A 427 -34.95 16.36 -9.94
N LEU A 428 -35.05 15.73 -8.76
CA LEU A 428 -33.90 15.41 -7.91
C LEU A 428 -32.94 14.41 -8.57
N LEU A 429 -33.46 13.46 -9.36
CA LEU A 429 -32.65 12.58 -10.20
C LEU A 429 -31.97 13.33 -11.36
N ARG A 430 -32.64 14.34 -11.94
CA ARG A 430 -32.09 15.22 -12.98
C ARG A 430 -30.99 16.17 -12.46
N LEU A 431 -31.08 16.61 -11.20
CA LEU A 431 -30.10 17.53 -10.57
C LEU A 431 -28.77 16.86 -10.21
N GLY A 432 -28.66 15.52 -10.31
CA GLY A 432 -27.43 14.76 -10.10
C GLY A 432 -26.43 14.78 -11.26
N THR A 433 -26.81 15.31 -12.43
CA THR A 433 -25.93 15.53 -13.58
C THR A 433 -25.83 17.02 -13.86
N GLY A 434 -24.82 17.68 -13.30
CA GLY A 434 -24.65 19.13 -13.41
C GLY A 434 -24.54 19.62 -14.85
N VAL A 435 -25.19 20.74 -15.18
CA VAL A 435 -24.63 22.11 -15.28
C VAL A 435 -25.74 23.01 -15.87
N GLY A 436 -25.97 24.17 -15.26
CA GLY A 436 -26.60 25.32 -15.93
C GLY A 436 -28.07 25.62 -15.61
N LEU A 437 -28.38 26.07 -14.38
CA LEU A 437 -29.68 26.68 -14.08
C LEU A 437 -29.61 27.88 -13.14
N TRP A 438 -28.67 28.80 -13.38
CA TRP A 438 -28.63 30.10 -12.69
C TRP A 438 -29.29 31.24 -13.49
N ALA A 439 -29.48 31.09 -14.81
CA ALA A 439 -30.08 32.14 -15.65
C ALA A 439 -31.63 32.18 -15.59
N HIS A 440 -32.29 31.05 -15.34
CA HIS A 440 -33.76 31.00 -15.31
C HIS A 440 -34.38 31.35 -13.95
N LEU A 441 -33.64 31.15 -12.85
CA LEU A 441 -34.07 31.56 -11.51
C LEU A 441 -33.91 33.08 -11.28
N ALA A 442 -32.91 33.71 -11.90
CA ALA A 442 -32.72 35.16 -11.86
C ALA A 442 -33.82 35.94 -12.62
N LEU A 443 -34.43 35.34 -13.65
CA LEU A 443 -35.54 35.96 -14.40
C LEU A 443 -36.89 35.81 -13.69
N ARG A 444 -37.08 34.74 -12.89
CA ARG A 444 -38.34 34.45 -12.19
C ARG A 444 -38.42 35.08 -10.79
N ALA A 445 -37.27 35.33 -10.15
CA ALA A 445 -37.20 36.09 -8.89
C ALA A 445 -37.56 37.58 -9.05
N ARG A 446 -37.54 38.11 -10.29
CA ARG A 446 -37.88 39.51 -10.60
C ARG A 446 -39.38 39.73 -10.89
N GLN A 447 -40.17 38.67 -11.00
CA GLN A 447 -41.62 38.75 -11.34
C GLN A 447 -42.55 38.52 -10.15
N LEU A 448 -42.04 38.30 -8.92
CA LEU A 448 -42.84 37.96 -7.73
C LEU A 448 -42.72 38.96 -6.56
N LEU A 449 -42.33 40.20 -6.80
CA LEU A 449 -42.40 41.28 -5.79
C LEU A 449 -43.27 42.44 -6.30
N PRO A 450 -44.51 42.59 -5.80
CA PRO A 450 -45.32 43.76 -6.07
C PRO A 450 -44.94 44.90 -5.10
N GLY A 451 -44.52 46.03 -5.68
CA GLY A 451 -44.79 47.39 -5.20
C GLY A 451 -44.26 47.82 -3.83
N ALA A 452 -43.19 48.62 -3.83
CA ALA A 452 -43.08 49.78 -2.93
C ALA A 452 -42.25 50.88 -3.61
N ALA A 453 -42.78 52.09 -3.54
CA ALA A 453 -42.49 53.26 -4.35
C ALA A 453 -41.13 53.94 -4.09
N GLY A 454 -40.68 54.68 -5.12
CA GLY A 454 -40.43 56.12 -4.94
C GLY A 454 -38.97 56.57 -4.93
N GLY A 455 -38.54 57.28 -5.98
CA GLY A 455 -37.33 58.08 -5.94
C GLY A 455 -36.78 58.49 -7.31
N ARG A 456 -37.41 59.49 -7.96
CA ARG A 456 -36.82 60.26 -9.06
C ARG A 456 -35.61 61.05 -8.54
N VAL A 457 -34.45 61.01 -9.21
CA VAL A 457 -33.63 62.20 -9.49
C VAL A 457 -32.92 62.03 -10.85
N HIS A 458 -32.82 63.16 -11.52
CA HIS A 458 -32.40 63.47 -12.89
C HIS A 458 -30.97 63.07 -13.31
N LEU A 459 -30.88 62.89 -14.63
CA LEU A 459 -29.74 62.94 -15.55
C LEU A 459 -28.69 64.04 -15.25
N GLU A 460 -27.39 63.74 -15.42
CA GLU A 460 -26.61 64.11 -16.61
C GLU A 460 -25.18 63.52 -16.60
N PRO A 461 -24.52 63.37 -17.76
CA PRO A 461 -23.21 62.72 -17.90
C PRO A 461 -22.04 63.71 -18.07
N ARG A 462 -20.88 63.36 -17.51
CA ARG A 462 -19.55 63.63 -18.08
C ARG A 462 -18.61 62.49 -17.78
#